data_AF-A0A2E3WU81-F1
#
_entry.id   AF-A0A2E3WU81-F1
#
_cell.length_a   1.000
_cell.length_b   1.000
_cell.length_c   1.000
_cell.angle_alpha   90.00
_cell.angle_beta   90.00
_cell.angle_gamma   90.00
#
_symmetry.space_group_name_H-M   'P 1'
#
loop_
_entity.id
_entity.type
_entity.pdbx_description
1 polymer ?
#
loop_
_entity_poly.entity_id
_entity_poly.type
_entity_poly.pdbx_seq_one_letter_code
_entity_poly.pdbx_strand_id
1 'polypeptide(L)'
;MFEKQPEWGNHHNPNPDLIFELLPKLGLDMDQLRTDMESEKISEMIDQDTKDLKTLEVRGTPTFFVNGRQLYDFSPDGLKWLINDEIKKNY
;
A
#
# COMPACT_ATOMS: atom_id res chain seq x y z
N MET A 1 -1.67 9.67 7.22
CA MET A 1 -1.50 8.26 7.61
C MET A 1 -0.01 7.88 7.63
N PHE A 2 0.70 7.85 6.49
CA PHE A 2 2.13 7.46 6.44
C PHE A 2 3.08 8.38 7.22
N GLU A 3 2.82 9.70 7.23
CA GLU A 3 3.59 10.67 8.06
C GLU A 3 3.60 10.28 9.55
N LYS A 4 2.50 9.68 10.02
CA LYS A 4 2.31 9.24 11.41
C LYS A 4 2.60 7.76 11.62
N GLN A 5 3.05 7.04 10.59
CA GLN A 5 3.36 5.62 10.66
C GLN A 5 4.39 5.26 11.74
N PRO A 6 5.42 6.08 12.05
CA PRO A 6 6.31 5.78 13.17
C PRO A 6 5.60 5.68 14.54
N GLU A 7 4.43 6.31 14.69
CA GLU A 7 3.65 6.35 15.93
C GLU A 7 2.78 5.10 16.08
N TRP A 8 2.02 4.71 15.05
CA TRP A 8 1.06 3.59 15.12
C TRP A 8 1.57 2.29 14.47
N GLY A 9 2.51 2.37 13.53
CA GLY A 9 3.04 1.25 12.75
C GLY A 9 4.50 0.92 13.09
N ASN A 10 4.93 1.22 14.32
CA ASN A 10 6.29 0.94 14.77
C ASN A 10 6.62 -0.56 14.61
N HIS A 11 7.76 -0.88 13.99
CA HIS A 11 8.13 -2.26 13.67
C HIS A 11 8.31 -3.16 14.92
N HIS A 12 8.76 -2.59 16.03
CA HIS A 12 8.99 -3.34 17.28
C HIS A 12 7.80 -3.33 18.24
N ASN A 13 6.93 -2.32 18.14
CA ASN A 13 5.77 -2.16 19.01
C ASN A 13 4.59 -1.55 18.23
N PRO A 14 3.98 -2.32 17.30
CA PRO A 14 2.87 -1.83 16.51
C PRO A 14 1.66 -1.57 17.40
N ASN A 15 0.99 -0.43 17.18
CA ASN A 15 -0.26 -0.08 17.85
C ASN A 15 -1.24 0.55 16.85
N PRO A 16 -1.90 -0.26 16.00
CA PRO A 16 -2.81 0.22 14.97
C PRO A 16 -4.02 0.97 15.52
N ASP A 17 -4.42 0.73 16.76
CA ASP A 17 -5.58 1.41 17.38
C ASP A 17 -5.38 2.92 17.47
N LEU A 18 -4.12 3.40 17.55
CA LEU A 18 -3.78 4.82 17.51
C LEU A 18 -4.22 5.50 16.21
N ILE A 19 -4.44 4.75 15.13
CA ILE A 19 -4.96 5.31 13.88
C ILE A 19 -6.34 5.94 14.11
N PHE A 20 -7.21 5.35 14.94
CA PHE A 20 -8.55 5.88 15.20
C PHE A 20 -8.55 7.24 15.91
N GLU A 21 -7.46 7.61 16.59
CA GLU A 21 -7.30 8.95 17.15
C GLU A 21 -6.85 9.99 16.11
N LEU A 22 -6.28 9.52 14.99
CA LEU A 22 -5.80 10.35 13.88
C LEU A 22 -6.88 10.57 12.81
N LEU A 23 -7.69 9.55 12.52
CA LEU A 23 -8.68 9.58 11.43
C LEU A 23 -9.71 10.73 11.53
N PRO A 24 -10.28 11.07 12.71
CA PRO A 24 -11.25 12.16 12.80
C PRO A 24 -10.67 13.52 12.40
N LYS A 25 -9.35 13.72 12.59
CA LYS A 25 -8.64 14.96 12.21
C LYS A 25 -8.56 15.16 10.70
N LEU A 26 -8.86 14.11 9.92
CA LEU A 26 -8.88 14.12 8.46
C LEU A 26 -10.27 14.44 7.89
N GLY A 27 -11.28 14.67 8.74
CA GLY A 27 -12.65 14.96 8.30
C GLY A 27 -13.41 13.73 7.77
N LEU A 28 -13.00 12.53 8.16
CA LEU A 28 -13.66 11.28 7.79
C LEU A 28 -14.97 11.09 8.56
N ASP A 29 -15.96 10.47 7.91
CA ASP A 29 -17.16 9.96 8.55
C ASP A 29 -16.82 8.67 9.30
N MET A 30 -16.82 8.75 10.63
CA MET A 30 -16.40 7.65 11.49
C MET A 30 -17.46 6.54 11.62
N ASP A 31 -18.74 6.85 11.37
CA ASP A 31 -19.81 5.85 11.41
C ASP A 31 -19.81 5.04 10.11
N GLN A 32 -19.61 5.71 8.97
CA GLN A 32 -19.37 5.04 7.70
C GLN A 32 -18.11 4.18 7.76
N LEU A 33 -17.02 4.68 8.33
CA LEU A 33 -15.78 3.92 8.48
C LEU A 33 -16.00 2.61 9.26
N ARG A 34 -16.72 2.66 10.38
CA ARG A 34 -17.02 1.45 11.18
C ARG A 34 -17.82 0.43 10.38
N THR A 35 -18.80 0.91 9.59
CA THR A 35 -19.60 0.06 8.71
C THR A 35 -18.73 -0.56 7.61
N ASP A 36 -17.86 0.24 6.99
CA ASP A 36 -16.98 -0.23 5.92
C ASP A 36 -15.97 -1.26 6.42
N MET A 37 -15.48 -1.14 7.65
CA MET A 37 -14.59 -2.12 8.27
C MET A 37 -15.21 -3.52 8.43
N GLU A 38 -16.54 -3.62 8.45
CA GLU A 38 -17.28 -4.88 8.54
C GLU A 38 -17.75 -5.38 7.16
N SER A 39 -17.40 -4.67 6.08
CA SER A 39 -17.86 -4.98 4.73
C SER A 39 -17.23 -6.24 4.17
N GLU A 40 -18.07 -7.20 3.77
CA GLU A 40 -17.66 -8.40 3.03
C GLU A 40 -16.93 -8.03 1.73
N LYS A 41 -17.43 -7.01 1.01
CA LYS A 41 -16.80 -6.52 -0.22
C LYS A 41 -15.36 -6.04 0.01
N ILE A 42 -15.09 -5.37 1.12
CA ILE A 42 -13.72 -4.93 1.47
C ILE A 42 -12.85 -6.14 1.81
N SER A 43 -13.41 -7.12 2.53
CA SER A 43 -12.71 -8.36 2.83
C SER A 43 -12.34 -9.14 1.56
N GLU A 44 -13.25 -9.25 0.59
CA GLU A 44 -12.99 -9.89 -0.71
C GLU A 44 -11.88 -9.19 -1.51
N MET A 45 -11.82 -7.84 -1.47
CA MET A 45 -10.74 -7.08 -2.10
C MET A 45 -9.38 -7.41 -1.46
N ILE A 46 -9.30 -7.47 -0.14
CA ILE A 46 -8.07 -7.84 0.60
C ILE A 46 -7.63 -9.26 0.25
N ASP A 47 -8.57 -10.20 0.14
CA ASP A 47 -8.30 -11.58 -0.25
C ASP A 47 -7.77 -11.68 -1.69
N GLN A 48 -8.33 -10.88 -2.59
CA GLN A 48 -7.85 -10.82 -3.97
C GLN A 48 -6.43 -10.26 -4.04
N ASP A 49 -6.16 -9.13 -3.37
CA ASP A 49 -4.82 -8.56 -3.30
C ASP A 49 -3.79 -9.58 -2.76
N THR A 50 -4.18 -10.36 -1.74
CA THR A 50 -3.33 -11.41 -1.17
C THR A 50 -3.02 -12.53 -2.16
N LYS A 51 -3.98 -12.91 -3.02
CA LYS A 51 -3.77 -13.89 -4.09
C LYS A 51 -2.85 -13.34 -5.18
N ASP A 52 -2.98 -12.07 -5.51
CA ASP A 52 -2.17 -11.40 -6.52
C ASP A 52 -0.71 -11.30 -6.06
N LEU A 53 -0.45 -10.96 -4.79
CA LEU A 53 0.89 -10.97 -4.21
C LEU A 53 1.58 -12.34 -4.32
N LYS A 54 0.84 -13.43 -4.09
CA LYS A 54 1.35 -14.80 -4.24
C LYS A 54 1.64 -15.14 -5.69
N THR A 55 0.74 -14.75 -6.59
CA THR A 55 0.87 -14.99 -8.04
C THR A 55 2.07 -14.25 -8.63
N LEU A 56 2.34 -13.04 -8.13
CA LEU A 56 3.48 -12.21 -8.52
C LEU A 56 4.78 -12.55 -7.76
N GLU A 57 4.77 -13.58 -6.91
CA GLU A 57 5.91 -14.01 -6.07
C GLU A 57 6.53 -12.87 -5.23
N VAL A 58 5.71 -11.90 -4.81
CA VAL A 58 6.16 -10.76 -4.00
C VAL A 58 6.48 -11.24 -2.60
N ARG A 59 7.74 -11.09 -2.17
CA ARG A 59 8.23 -11.57 -0.87
C ARG A 59 8.18 -10.52 0.24
N GLY A 60 7.86 -9.27 -0.09
CA GLY A 60 7.83 -8.18 0.87
C GLY A 60 7.45 -6.85 0.23
N THR A 61 7.09 -5.91 1.10
CA THR A 61 6.74 -4.53 0.74
C THR A 61 7.83 -3.56 1.22
N PRO A 62 8.16 -2.50 0.47
CA PRO A 62 7.60 -2.13 -0.83
C PRO A 62 8.16 -2.98 -1.98
N THR A 63 7.32 -3.23 -2.99
CA THR A 63 7.71 -3.77 -4.30
C THR A 63 6.97 -2.97 -5.37
N PHE A 64 7.67 -2.57 -6.44
CA PHE A 64 7.08 -1.80 -7.54
C PHE A 64 7.29 -2.50 -8.87
N PHE A 65 6.33 -2.37 -9.77
CA PHE A 65 6.41 -2.81 -11.15
C PHE A 65 6.08 -1.66 -12.09
N VAL A 66 6.78 -1.59 -13.22
CA VAL A 66 6.46 -0.71 -14.34
C VAL A 66 6.31 -1.62 -15.56
N ASN A 67 5.11 -1.67 -16.14
CA ASN A 67 4.76 -2.57 -17.25
C ASN A 67 5.22 -4.03 -17.03
N GLY A 68 5.02 -4.56 -15.83
CA GLY A 68 5.38 -5.94 -15.48
C GLY A 68 6.86 -6.15 -15.13
N ARG A 69 7.73 -5.15 -15.27
CA ARG A 69 9.13 -5.23 -14.80
C ARG A 69 9.28 -4.68 -13.39
N GLN A 70 9.93 -5.46 -12.53
CA GLN A 70 10.19 -5.08 -11.14
C GLN A 70 11.26 -4.00 -11.04
N LEU A 71 11.04 -3.04 -10.14
CA LEU A 71 12.04 -2.06 -9.72
C LEU A 71 12.94 -2.67 -8.63
N TYR A 72 14.26 -2.67 -8.86
CA TYR A 72 15.26 -3.11 -7.88
C TYR A 72 16.00 -1.96 -7.20
N ASP A 73 16.12 -0.81 -7.87
CA ASP A 73 16.64 0.43 -7.29
C ASP A 73 15.48 1.24 -6.70
N PHE A 74 15.29 1.12 -5.37
CA PHE A 74 14.24 1.80 -4.63
C PHE A 74 14.58 3.28 -4.38
N SER A 75 14.63 4.04 -5.46
CA SER A 75 14.82 5.49 -5.43
C SER A 75 13.90 6.19 -6.44
N PRO A 76 13.58 7.48 -6.23
CA PRO A 76 12.85 8.25 -7.24
C PRO A 76 13.52 8.23 -8.62
N ASP A 77 14.85 8.19 -8.67
CA ASP A 77 15.59 8.16 -9.92
C ASP A 77 15.60 6.77 -10.56
N GLY A 78 15.71 5.70 -9.77
CA GLY A 78 15.52 4.32 -10.24
C GLY A 78 14.13 4.12 -10.86
N LEU A 79 13.08 4.65 -10.21
CA LEU A 79 11.72 4.60 -10.74
C LEU A 79 11.59 5.40 -12.05
N LYS A 80 12.09 6.65 -12.09
CA LYS A 80 12.09 7.46 -13.32
C LYS A 80 12.83 6.77 -14.47
N TRP A 81 13.97 6.16 -14.17
CA TRP A 81 14.75 5.41 -15.15
C TRP A 81 13.93 4.26 -15.72
N LEU A 82 13.31 3.45 -14.86
CA LEU A 82 12.53 2.29 -15.29
C LEU A 82 11.31 2.70 -16.13
N ILE A 83 10.63 3.79 -15.77
CA ILE A 83 9.55 4.38 -16.56
C ILE A 83 10.04 4.79 -17.96
N ASN A 84 11.13 5.55 -18.04
CA ASN A 84 11.66 6.02 -19.32
C ASN A 84 12.15 4.87 -20.20
N ASP A 85 12.73 3.84 -19.62
CA ASP A 85 13.17 2.64 -20.34
C ASP A 85 11.97 1.85 -20.88
N GLU A 86 10.90 1.71 -20.10
CA GLU A 86 9.67 1.04 -20.55
C GLU A 86 8.90 1.82 -21.61
N ILE A 87 8.91 3.15 -21.57
CA ILE A 87 8.35 3.97 -22.63
C ILE A 87 9.09 3.71 -23.94
N LYS A 88 10.42 3.80 -23.96
CA LYS A 88 11.25 3.59 -25.15
C LYS A 88 11.12 2.20 -25.78
N LYS A 89 10.76 1.19 -24.99
CA LYS A 89 10.64 -0.21 -25.44
C LYS A 89 9.29 -0.50 -26.08
N ASN A 90 8.23 0.17 -25.64
CA ASN A 90 6.85 -0.17 -26.00
C ASN A 90 6.14 0.90 -26.83
N TYR A 91 6.75 2.08 -27.01
CA TYR A 91 6.21 3.23 -27.76
C TYR A 91 7.32 3.93 -28.54
#